data_AF-A0A1C5AP14-F1
#
_entry.id   AF-A0A1C5AP14-F1
#
_cell.length_a   1.000
_cell.length_b   1.000
_cell.length_c   1.000
_cell.angle_alpha   90.00
_cell.angle_beta   90.00
_cell.angle_gamma   90.00
#
_symmetry.space_group_name_H-M   'P 1'
#
loop_
_entity.id
_entity.type
_entity.pdbx_description
1 polymer ?
#
loop_
_entity_poly.entity_id
_entity_poly.type
_entity_poly.pdbx_seq_one_letter_code
_entity_poly.pdbx_strand_id
1 'polypeptide(L)'
;MSASPPCRVGPGALEYLATMVLSRGWSLFLIGVGVWTWAIWPRFGLAIWNDARAWAGGVVGEGAPTGFFWIHLLLIAASLVIGTTVGVLGVRGWRAARRAVRR
;
A
#
# COMPACT_ATOMS: atom_id res chain seq x y z
N MET A 1 -1.25 31.69 -40.15
CA MET A 1 -1.94 30.38 -40.12
C MET A 1 -0.94 29.34 -40.59
N SER A 2 -0.11 28.78 -39.70
CA SER A 2 -0.34 27.61 -38.84
C SER A 2 -0.53 26.31 -39.62
N ALA A 3 0.48 25.44 -39.59
CA ALA A 3 0.32 23.99 -39.57
C ALA A 3 1.62 23.36 -39.06
N SER A 4 1.69 23.07 -37.76
CA SER A 4 2.72 22.20 -37.16
C SER A 4 2.49 20.75 -37.61
N PRO A 5 3.54 19.94 -37.84
CA PRO A 5 3.38 18.55 -38.24
C PRO A 5 2.80 17.69 -37.09
N PRO A 6 1.98 16.67 -37.39
CA PRO A 6 1.46 15.76 -36.38
C PRO A 6 2.59 14.89 -35.81
N CYS A 7 2.78 14.95 -34.50
CA CYS A 7 3.70 14.09 -33.77
C CYS A 7 3.26 12.63 -33.93
N ARG A 8 3.96 11.87 -34.79
CA ARG A 8 3.67 10.45 -35.04
C ARG A 8 4.24 9.65 -33.87
N VAL A 9 3.40 9.31 -32.90
CA VAL A 9 3.74 8.43 -31.79
C VAL A 9 4.04 7.04 -32.36
N GLY A 10 5.32 6.64 -32.35
CA GLY A 10 5.75 5.34 -32.87
C GLY A 10 5.21 4.18 -32.03
N PRO A 11 5.09 2.95 -32.59
CA PRO A 11 4.61 1.75 -31.89
C PRO A 11 5.33 1.51 -30.55
N GLY A 12 6.62 1.85 -30.50
CA GLY A 12 7.45 1.71 -29.30
C GLY A 12 7.02 2.59 -28.12
N ALA A 13 6.35 3.72 -28.32
CA ALA A 13 5.86 4.54 -27.20
C ALA A 13 4.64 3.92 -26.52
N LEU A 14 3.79 3.20 -27.27
CA LEU A 14 2.69 2.42 -26.71
C LEU A 14 3.20 1.16 -26.00
N GLU A 15 4.24 0.51 -26.53
CA GLU A 15 4.95 -0.58 -25.83
C GLU A 15 5.71 -0.09 -24.59
N TYR A 16 6.30 1.11 -24.62
CA TYR A 16 7.01 1.71 -23.48
C TYR A 16 6.04 2.09 -22.36
N LEU A 17 4.89 2.67 -22.71
CA LEU A 17 3.83 2.93 -21.75
C LEU A 17 3.22 1.63 -21.22
N ALA A 18 3.08 0.59 -22.04
CA ALA A 18 2.58 -0.72 -21.61
C ALA A 18 3.58 -1.47 -20.70
N THR A 19 4.88 -1.34 -20.93
CA THR A 19 5.94 -1.91 -20.08
C THR A 19 6.13 -1.15 -18.77
N MET A 20 5.86 0.15 -18.75
CA MET A 20 5.85 0.98 -17.54
C MET A 20 4.70 0.63 -16.56
N VAL A 21 3.58 0.09 -17.03
CA VAL A 21 2.35 0.05 -16.21
C VAL A 21 2.34 -0.99 -15.08
N LEU A 22 3.17 -2.05 -15.09
CA LEU A 22 3.57 -2.77 -13.87
C LEU A 22 4.65 -3.82 -14.20
N SER A 23 5.93 -3.43 -14.21
CA SER A 23 7.01 -4.40 -14.40
C SER A 23 6.96 -5.49 -13.31
N ARG A 24 7.51 -6.69 -13.59
CA ARG A 24 7.58 -7.80 -12.61
C ARG A 24 8.24 -7.36 -11.30
N GLY A 25 9.24 -6.50 -11.37
CA GLY A 25 9.92 -5.93 -10.20
C GLY A 25 8.98 -5.05 -9.36
N TRP A 26 8.18 -4.20 -10.02
CA TRP A 26 7.21 -3.37 -9.32
C TRP A 26 6.10 -4.18 -8.65
N SER A 27 5.63 -5.25 -9.28
CA SER A 27 4.66 -6.15 -8.64
C SER A 27 5.21 -6.77 -7.34
N LEU A 28 6.47 -7.23 -7.33
CA LEU A 28 7.11 -7.75 -6.11
C LEU A 28 7.27 -6.69 -5.05
N PHE A 29 7.67 -5.49 -5.45
CA PHE A 29 7.80 -4.38 -4.52
C PHE A 29 6.47 -4.06 -3.84
N LEU A 30 5.37 -3.96 -4.58
CA LEU A 30 4.04 -3.70 -4.02
C LEU A 30 3.63 -4.80 -3.02
N ILE A 31 3.92 -6.07 -3.34
CA ILE A 31 3.70 -7.18 -2.40
C ILE A 31 4.57 -6.98 -1.15
N GLY A 32 5.85 -6.70 -1.32
CA GLY A 32 6.80 -6.46 -0.22
C GLY A 32 6.36 -5.31 0.70
N VAL A 33 5.92 -4.19 0.13
CA VAL A 33 5.38 -3.04 0.88
C VAL A 33 4.13 -3.44 1.67
N GLY A 34 3.22 -4.20 1.05
CA GLY A 34 2.02 -4.69 1.74
C GLY A 34 2.37 -5.60 2.92
N VAL A 35 3.27 -6.56 2.72
CA VAL A 35 3.74 -7.47 3.78
C VAL A 35 4.47 -6.71 4.89
N TRP A 36 5.35 -5.78 4.55
CA TRP A 36 6.06 -4.94 5.50
C TRP A 36 5.10 -4.11 6.36
N THR A 37 4.10 -3.51 5.72
CA THR A 37 3.03 -2.76 6.40
C THR A 37 2.32 -3.66 7.42
N TRP A 38 1.93 -4.87 7.02
CA TRP A 38 1.33 -5.86 7.93
C TRP A 38 2.26 -6.35 9.05
N ALA A 39 3.58 -6.32 8.86
CA ALA A 39 4.53 -6.71 9.90
C ALA A 39 4.68 -5.64 11.00
N ILE A 40 4.66 -4.35 10.62
CA ILE A 40 4.94 -3.23 11.52
C ILE A 40 3.70 -2.78 12.28
N TRP A 41 2.59 -2.55 11.58
CA TRP A 41 1.44 -1.85 12.16
C TRP A 41 0.71 -2.60 13.27
N PRO A 42 0.50 -3.93 13.21
CA PRO A 42 -0.10 -4.68 14.32
C PRO A 42 0.77 -4.67 15.58
N ARG A 43 2.10 -4.76 15.44
CA ARG A 43 3.02 -4.61 16.59
C ARG A 43 2.95 -3.21 17.19
N PHE A 44 2.84 -2.19 16.35
CA PHE A 44 2.66 -0.82 16.82
C PHE A 44 1.31 -0.63 17.54
N GLY A 45 0.24 -1.26 17.03
CA GLY A 45 -1.06 -1.28 17.74
C GLY A 45 -0.97 -1.90 19.13
N LEU A 46 -0.22 -3.00 19.28
CA LEU A 46 0.06 -3.58 20.60
C LEU A 46 0.88 -2.64 21.49
N ALA A 47 1.82 -1.88 20.93
CA ALA A 47 2.57 -0.89 21.70
C ALA A 47 1.67 0.24 22.21
N ILE A 48 0.75 0.74 21.37
CA ILE A 48 -0.24 1.75 21.75
C ILE A 48 -1.20 1.21 22.82
N TRP A 49 -1.67 -0.03 22.68
CA TRP A 49 -2.53 -0.66 23.68
C TRP A 49 -1.87 -0.71 25.07
N ASN A 50 -0.57 -1.02 25.11
CA ASN A 50 0.21 -1.11 26.35
C ASN A 50 0.76 0.24 26.85
N ASP A 51 0.42 1.35 26.20
CA ASP A 51 0.81 2.70 26.65
C ASP A 51 -0.22 3.24 27.65
N ALA A 52 0.24 3.65 28.84
CA ALA A 52 -0.63 4.24 29.87
C ALA A 52 -1.43 5.46 29.36
N ARG A 53 -0.90 6.23 28.40
CA ARG A 53 -1.59 7.40 27.81
C ARG A 53 -2.81 7.04 26.97
N ALA A 54 -2.93 5.78 26.56
CA ALA A 54 -4.11 5.28 25.86
C ALA A 54 -5.34 5.17 26.77
N TRP A 55 -5.15 5.21 28.10
CA TRP A 55 -6.18 4.92 29.09
C TRP A 55 -6.36 6.10 30.06
N ALA A 56 -7.61 6.51 30.28
CA ALA A 56 -7.91 7.65 31.15
C ALA A 56 -7.46 7.44 32.61
N GLY A 57 -7.38 6.18 33.07
CA GLY A 57 -6.90 5.83 34.42
C GLY A 57 -5.38 5.78 34.56
N GLY A 58 -4.61 5.93 33.47
CA GLY A 58 -3.15 5.79 33.50
C GLY A 58 -2.64 4.36 33.76
N VAL A 59 -3.54 3.39 33.85
CA VAL A 59 -3.26 1.96 33.98
C VAL A 59 -3.78 1.25 32.72
N VAL A 60 -2.97 0.35 32.18
CA VAL A 60 -3.29 -0.35 30.93
C VAL A 60 -4.58 -1.16 31.09
N GLY A 61 -5.57 -0.87 30.25
CA GLY A 61 -6.86 -1.56 30.24
C GLY A 61 -7.88 -1.06 31.27
N GLU A 62 -7.57 0.01 32.02
CA GLU A 62 -8.50 0.60 32.99
C GLU A 62 -9.03 1.96 32.55
N GLY A 63 -10.34 2.16 32.71
CA GLY A 63 -11.02 3.39 32.31
C GLY A 63 -11.27 3.50 30.80
N ALA A 64 -11.75 4.67 30.37
CA ALA A 64 -12.10 4.90 28.98
C ALA A 64 -10.84 5.07 28.09
N PRO A 65 -10.85 4.57 26.84
CA PRO A 65 -9.79 4.87 25.87
C PRO A 65 -9.76 6.36 25.53
N THR A 66 -8.56 6.93 25.50
CA THR A 66 -8.36 8.36 25.25
C THR A 66 -8.37 8.70 23.75
N GLY A 67 -8.39 9.99 23.41
CA GLY A 67 -8.20 10.43 22.02
C GLY A 67 -6.87 9.97 21.41
N PHE A 68 -5.82 9.84 22.23
CA PHE A 68 -4.53 9.29 21.80
C PHE A 68 -4.69 7.86 21.27
N PHE A 69 -5.44 7.00 21.97
CA PHE A 69 -5.73 5.64 21.52
C PHE A 69 -6.49 5.65 20.18
N TRP A 70 -7.60 6.40 20.12
CA TRP A 70 -8.50 6.39 18.96
C TRP A 70 -7.84 6.90 17.67
N ILE A 71 -7.06 7.98 17.76
CA ILE A 71 -6.35 8.52 16.60
C ILE A 71 -5.36 7.49 16.06
N HIS A 72 -4.57 6.86 16.93
CA HIS A 72 -3.60 5.86 16.51
C HIS A 72 -4.29 4.62 15.94
N LEU A 73 -5.37 4.15 16.57
CA LEU A 73 -6.15 3.02 16.05
C LEU A 73 -6.68 3.30 14.65
N LEU A 74 -7.23 4.50 14.42
CA LEU A 74 -7.71 4.92 13.10
C LEU A 74 -6.57 4.95 12.07
N LEU A 75 -5.41 5.52 12.43
CA LEU A 75 -4.23 5.58 11.55
C LEU A 75 -3.67 4.20 11.23
N ILE A 76 -3.63 3.29 12.20
CA ILE A 76 -3.24 1.89 12.03
C ILE A 76 -4.20 1.20 11.05
N ALA A 77 -5.51 1.32 11.29
CA ALA A 77 -6.53 0.69 10.45
C ALA A 77 -6.48 1.21 9.01
N ALA A 78 -6.41 2.52 8.81
CA ALA A 78 -6.26 3.12 7.49
C ALA A 78 -4.98 2.64 6.78
N SER A 79 -3.85 2.59 7.50
CA SER A 79 -2.58 2.11 6.95
C SER A 79 -2.63 0.64 6.54
N LEU A 80 -3.27 -0.21 7.35
CA LEU A 80 -3.47 -1.63 7.02
C LEU A 80 -4.37 -1.82 5.80
N VAL A 81 -5.44 -1.02 5.65
CA VAL A 81 -6.31 -1.05 4.47
C VAL A 81 -5.53 -0.65 3.21
N ILE A 82 -4.72 0.41 3.29
CA ILE A 82 -3.87 0.85 2.19
C ILE A 82 -2.85 -0.24 1.84
N GLY A 83 -2.11 -0.76 2.83
CA GLY A 83 -1.12 -1.82 2.61
C GLY A 83 -1.71 -3.10 2.02
N THR A 84 -2.92 -3.47 2.46
CA THR A 84 -3.65 -4.62 1.91
C THR A 84 -4.02 -4.37 0.45
N THR A 85 -4.56 -3.19 0.13
CA THR A 85 -4.93 -2.80 -1.23
C THR A 85 -3.70 -2.85 -2.16
N VAL A 86 -2.58 -2.26 -1.72
CA VAL A 86 -1.30 -2.28 -2.44
C VAL A 86 -0.79 -3.70 -2.64
N GLY A 87 -0.78 -4.52 -1.59
CA GLY A 87 -0.36 -5.92 -1.67
C GLY A 87 -1.21 -6.74 -2.63
N VAL A 88 -2.53 -6.58 -2.60
CA VAL A 88 -3.47 -7.23 -3.52
C VAL A 88 -3.20 -6.80 -4.97
N LEU A 89 -2.98 -5.51 -5.23
CA LEU A 89 -2.63 -5.02 -6.56
C LEU A 89 -1.31 -5.63 -7.06
N GLY A 90 -0.29 -5.73 -6.19
CA GLY A 90 0.97 -6.40 -6.49
C GLY A 90 0.77 -7.88 -6.86
N VAL A 91 -0.04 -8.63 -6.09
CA VAL A 91 -0.38 -10.03 -6.38
C VAL A 91 -1.11 -10.16 -7.73
N ARG A 92 -2.04 -9.25 -8.02
CA ARG A 92 -2.78 -9.25 -9.30
C ARG A 92 -1.85 -8.99 -10.48
N GLY A 93 -0.97 -8.00 -10.37
CA GLY A 93 0.04 -7.68 -11.39
C GLY A 93 1.01 -8.83 -11.65
N TRP A 94 1.52 -9.45 -10.58
CA TRP A 94 2.39 -10.62 -10.67
C TRP A 94 1.69 -11.82 -11.34
N ARG A 95 0.41 -12.06 -11.02
CA ARG A 95 -0.38 -13.13 -11.67
C ARG A 95 -0.63 -12.84 -13.16
N ALA A 96 -0.91 -11.59 -13.54
CA ALA A 96 -1.09 -11.21 -14.94
C ALA A 96 0.20 -11.38 -15.75
N ALA A 97 1.34 -10.92 -15.23
CA ALA A 97 2.64 -11.09 -15.86
C ALA A 97 3.02 -12.57 -16.06
N ARG A 98 2.71 -13.44 -15.08
CA ARG A 98 2.95 -14.89 -15.21
C ARG A 98 2.08 -15.56 -16.29
N ARG A 99 0.89 -15.04 -16.58
CA ARG A 99 0.02 -15.55 -17.65
C ARG A 99 0.50 -15.12 -19.03
N ALA A 100 1.04 -13.91 -19.16
CA ALA A 100 1.62 -13.42 -20.42
C ALA A 100 2.87 -14.20 -20.83
N VAL A 101 3.74 -14.57 -19.87
CA VAL A 101 4.96 -15.37 -20.14
C VAL A 101 4.66 -16.84 -20.49
N ARG A 102 3.48 -17.35 -20.16
CA ARG A 102 3.08 -18.75 -20.43
C ARG A 102 2.32 -18.93 -21.75
N ARG A 103 2.02 -17.85 -22.47
CA ARG A 103 1.47 -17.88 -23.83
C ARG A 103 2.61 -17.65 -24.81
#